data_AF-A0A949BW71-F1
#
_entry.id   AF-A0A949BW71-F1
#
_cell.length_a   1.000
_cell.length_b   1.000
_cell.length_c   1.000
_cell.angle_alpha   90.00
_cell.angle_beta   90.00
_cell.angle_gamma   90.00
#
_symmetry.space_group_name_H-M   'P 1'
#
loop_
_entity.id
_entity.type
_entity.pdbx_description
1 polymer ?
#
loop_
_entity_poly.entity_id
_entity_poly.type
_entity_poly.pdbx_seq_one_letter_code
_entity_poly.pdbx_strand_id
1 'polypeptide(L)'
;GGFHWIWFNQLTKWVWKYIYQAEKEMKEIVYKSRSFSHHLKERLLKQMARELLLLESSDWPFLISTLSARDYAEIRASRHYEDFQRIYKMIKGLLKGRPVSKSELSFLIECEKRDNIFEEIDPDWWRENNA
;
A
#
# COMPACT_ATOMS: atom_id res chain seq x y z
N GLY A 1 -20.65 -18.74 -15.14
CA GLY A 1 -20.43 -18.93 -13.69
C GLY A 1 -18.94 -19.05 -13.47
N GLY A 2 -18.31 -18.29 -12.58
CA GLY A 2 -18.86 -17.71 -11.37
C GLY A 2 -18.33 -18.49 -10.19
N PHE A 3 -17.03 -18.37 -9.91
CA PHE A 3 -16.50 -18.68 -8.60
C PHE A 3 -15.38 -17.69 -8.32
N HIS A 4 -15.69 -16.68 -7.50
CA HIS A 4 -14.69 -15.81 -6.87
C HIS A 4 -13.64 -16.61 -6.08
N TRP A 5 -13.85 -17.93 -5.89
CA TRP A 5 -12.96 -18.87 -5.22
C TRP A 5 -11.52 -18.84 -5.70
N ILE A 6 -11.26 -18.59 -7.00
CA ILE A 6 -9.88 -18.45 -7.51
C ILE A 6 -9.15 -17.29 -6.82
N TRP A 7 -9.87 -16.23 -6.46
CA TRP A 7 -9.31 -15.09 -5.76
C TRP A 7 -9.53 -15.17 -4.24
N PHE A 8 -10.59 -15.82 -3.77
CA PHE A 8 -10.97 -15.90 -2.36
C PHE A 8 -11.20 -17.33 -1.88
N ASN A 9 -10.16 -17.89 -1.26
CA ASN A 9 -10.17 -19.21 -0.63
C ASN A 9 -9.25 -19.22 0.60
N GLN A 10 -9.04 -20.39 1.22
CA GLN A 10 -8.22 -20.51 2.43
C GLN A 10 -6.75 -20.12 2.21
N LEU A 11 -6.20 -20.34 1.01
CA LEU A 11 -4.81 -20.00 0.69
C LEU A 11 -4.63 -18.49 0.51
N THR A 12 -5.64 -17.79 0.01
CA THR A 12 -5.56 -16.35 -0.33
C THR A 12 -6.20 -15.43 0.69
N LYS A 13 -6.89 -15.98 1.70
CA LYS A 13 -7.61 -15.21 2.74
C LYS A 13 -6.73 -14.16 3.44
N TRP A 14 -5.44 -14.43 3.60
CA TRP A 14 -4.51 -13.48 4.24
C TRP A 14 -4.24 -12.25 3.37
N VAL A 15 -4.18 -12.41 2.04
CA VAL A 15 -4.01 -11.29 1.09
C VAL A 15 -5.14 -10.29 1.26
N TRP A 16 -6.38 -10.78 1.34
CA TRP A 16 -7.56 -9.93 1.56
C TRP A 16 -7.53 -9.20 2.91
N LYS A 17 -7.04 -9.84 3.97
CA LYS A 17 -6.86 -9.16 5.26
C LYS A 17 -5.90 -7.98 5.14
N TYR A 18 -4.81 -8.15 4.39
CA TYR A 18 -3.82 -7.10 4.16
C TYR A 18 -4.39 -5.96 3.31
N ILE A 19 -5.09 -6.30 2.21
CA ILE A 19 -5.77 -5.31 1.36
C ILE A 19 -6.75 -4.47 2.18
N TYR A 20 -7.71 -5.09 2.88
CA TYR A 20 -8.73 -4.35 3.63
C TYR A 20 -8.14 -3.49 4.75
N GLN A 21 -7.06 -3.95 5.39
CA GLN A 21 -6.36 -3.13 6.38
C GLN A 21 -5.71 -1.92 5.71
N ALA A 22 -4.97 -2.13 4.61
CA ALA A 22 -4.26 -1.08 3.91
C ALA A 22 -5.22 -0.04 3.30
N GLU A 23 -6.33 -0.47 2.69
CA GLU A 23 -7.38 0.43 2.18
C GLU A 23 -7.91 1.36 3.27
N LYS A 24 -8.24 0.80 4.44
CA LYS A 24 -8.75 1.57 5.59
C LYS A 24 -7.72 2.58 6.08
N GLU A 25 -6.46 2.16 6.19
CA GLU A 25 -5.37 3.02 6.65
C GLU A 25 -5.01 4.11 5.63
N MET A 26 -5.13 3.84 4.33
CA MET A 26 -4.96 4.82 3.27
C MET A 26 -5.99 5.95 3.38
N LYS A 27 -7.28 5.60 3.51
CA LYS A 27 -8.35 6.59 3.73
C LYS A 27 -8.11 7.40 5.01
N GLU A 28 -7.77 6.73 6.11
CA GLU A 28 -7.48 7.37 7.39
C GLU A 28 -6.35 8.40 7.27
N ILE A 29 -5.22 8.02 6.66
CA ILE A 29 -4.03 8.86 6.65
C ILE A 29 -4.20 10.04 5.68
N VAL A 30 -4.86 9.84 4.54
CA VAL A 30 -5.18 10.90 3.59
C VAL A 30 -6.08 11.94 4.27
N TYR A 31 -7.11 11.51 5.00
CA TYR A 31 -7.96 12.40 5.78
C TYR A 31 -7.16 13.20 6.83
N LYS A 32 -6.33 12.53 7.63
CA LYS A 32 -5.54 13.18 8.70
C LYS A 32 -4.43 14.10 8.17
N SER A 33 -3.99 13.87 6.95
CA SER A 33 -2.90 14.62 6.30
C SER A 33 -3.34 15.93 5.65
N ARG A 34 -4.63 16.27 5.67
CA ARG A 34 -5.21 17.45 4.99
C ARG A 34 -4.61 18.78 5.43
N SER A 35 -4.43 18.99 6.74
CA SER A 35 -3.92 20.26 7.29
C SER A 35 -2.40 20.35 7.35
N PHE A 36 -1.69 19.24 7.07
CA PHE A 36 -0.24 19.17 7.20
C PHE A 36 0.42 19.45 5.84
N SER A 37 0.95 20.64 5.61
CA SER A 37 1.69 20.95 4.37
C SER A 37 3.18 20.64 4.56
N HIS A 38 3.67 19.61 3.88
CA HIS A 38 5.08 19.21 3.92
C HIS A 38 5.43 18.43 2.65
N HIS A 39 6.46 18.85 1.90
CA HIS A 39 6.83 18.20 0.63
C HIS A 39 7.09 16.69 0.77
N LEU A 40 7.78 16.27 1.85
CA LEU A 40 8.00 14.84 2.13
C LEU A 40 6.70 14.05 2.35
N LYS A 41 5.64 14.68 2.87
CA LYS A 41 4.35 14.02 3.10
C LYS A 41 3.73 13.61 1.77
N GLU A 42 3.78 14.48 0.76
CA GLU A 42 3.24 14.18 -0.56
C GLU A 42 3.96 12.98 -1.20
N ARG A 43 5.30 12.96 -1.15
CA ARG A 43 6.10 11.82 -1.62
C ARG A 43 5.72 10.52 -0.92
N LEU A 44 5.61 10.56 0.41
CA LEU A 44 5.19 9.39 1.19
C LEU A 44 3.79 8.91 0.81
N LEU A 45 2.82 9.82 0.68
CA LEU A 45 1.45 9.47 0.32
C LEU A 45 1.37 8.88 -1.09
N LYS A 46 2.09 9.45 -2.07
CA LYS A 46 2.17 8.91 -3.43
C LYS A 46 2.77 7.51 -3.45
N GLN A 47 3.89 7.29 -2.74
CA GLN A 47 4.47 5.96 -2.68
C GLN A 47 3.56 4.97 -1.93
N MET A 48 2.92 5.39 -0.84
CA MET A 48 1.97 4.55 -0.11
C MET A 48 0.79 4.12 -0.99
N ALA A 49 0.29 5.03 -1.84
CA ALA A 49 -0.77 4.74 -2.80
C ALA A 49 -0.32 3.72 -3.86
N ARG A 50 0.93 3.80 -4.35
CA ARG A 50 1.49 2.79 -5.27
C ARG A 50 1.58 1.42 -4.62
N GLU A 51 2.08 1.33 -3.40
CA GLU A 51 2.16 0.06 -2.68
C GLU A 51 0.77 -0.56 -2.45
N LEU A 52 -0.25 0.27 -2.19
CA LEU A 52 -1.64 -0.19 -2.09
C LEU A 52 -2.14 -0.77 -3.42
N LEU A 53 -2.01 -0.02 -4.52
CA LEU A 53 -2.46 -0.51 -5.84
C LEU A 53 -1.72 -1.78 -6.27
N LEU A 54 -0.42 -1.87 -5.98
CA LEU A 54 0.37 -3.06 -6.25
C LEU A 54 -0.10 -4.24 -5.39
N LEU A 55 -0.39 -4.03 -4.11
CA LEU A 55 -0.96 -5.05 -3.21
C LEU A 55 -2.35 -5.53 -3.67
N GLU A 56 -3.16 -4.64 -4.24
CA GLU A 56 -4.52 -4.92 -4.73
C GLU A 56 -4.55 -5.71 -6.06
N SER A 57 -3.39 -5.99 -6.67
CA SER A 57 -3.37 -6.77 -7.92
C SER A 57 -4.02 -8.14 -7.73
N SER A 58 -5.00 -8.43 -8.60
CA SER A 58 -5.70 -9.72 -8.62
C SER A 58 -4.79 -10.90 -9.02
N ASP A 59 -3.60 -10.61 -9.58
CA ASP A 59 -2.62 -11.62 -9.95
C ASP A 59 -2.11 -12.40 -8.72
N TRP A 60 -1.98 -11.76 -7.56
CA TRP A 60 -1.45 -12.44 -6.37
C TRP A 60 -2.32 -13.61 -5.92
N PRO A 61 -3.61 -13.42 -5.61
CA PRO A 61 -4.45 -14.55 -5.22
C PRO A 61 -4.67 -15.54 -6.37
N PHE A 62 -4.61 -15.09 -7.64
CA PHE A 62 -4.67 -15.97 -8.79
C PHE A 62 -3.47 -16.92 -8.85
N LEU A 63 -2.24 -16.40 -8.85
CA LEU A 63 -1.00 -17.17 -8.92
C LEU A 63 -0.79 -18.10 -7.72
N ILE A 64 -1.28 -17.70 -6.53
CA ILE A 64 -1.31 -18.56 -5.34
C ILE A 64 -2.27 -19.74 -5.55
N SER A 65 -3.48 -19.48 -6.04
CA SER A 65 -4.52 -20.50 -6.16
C SER A 65 -4.28 -21.47 -7.31
N THR A 66 -3.67 -21.03 -8.41
CA THR A 66 -3.30 -21.89 -9.54
C THR A 66 -1.96 -22.61 -9.36
N LEU A 67 -1.24 -22.32 -8.27
CA LEU A 67 0.10 -22.83 -7.98
C LEU A 67 1.14 -22.55 -9.08
N SER A 68 0.88 -21.60 -9.99
CA SER A 68 1.77 -21.33 -11.12
C SER A 68 3.04 -20.60 -10.70
N ALA A 69 2.95 -19.73 -9.68
CA ALA A 69 4.08 -18.97 -9.13
C ALA A 69 3.81 -18.57 -7.67
N ARG A 70 3.36 -19.54 -6.85
CA ARG A 70 2.87 -19.29 -5.48
C ARG A 70 3.88 -18.53 -4.62
N ASP A 71 5.09 -19.05 -4.46
CA ASP A 71 6.11 -18.44 -3.58
C ASP A 71 6.42 -17.00 -4.00
N TYR A 72 6.50 -16.75 -5.31
CA TYR A 72 6.71 -15.42 -5.85
C TYR A 72 5.54 -14.48 -5.48
N ALA A 73 4.30 -14.91 -5.67
CA ALA A 73 3.12 -14.13 -5.34
C ALA A 73 2.99 -13.84 -3.84
N GLU A 74 3.26 -14.84 -2.98
CA GLU A 74 3.24 -14.67 -1.52
C GLU A 74 4.31 -13.65 -1.07
N ILE A 75 5.53 -13.72 -1.62
CA ILE A 75 6.62 -12.78 -1.33
C ILE A 75 6.25 -11.37 -1.79
N ARG A 76 5.73 -11.21 -3.02
CA ARG A 76 5.38 -9.90 -3.59
C ARG A 76 4.26 -9.23 -2.81
N ALA A 77 3.14 -9.92 -2.57
CA ALA A 77 2.02 -9.36 -1.82
C ALA A 77 2.44 -9.00 -0.38
N SER A 78 3.24 -9.84 0.29
CA SER A 78 3.75 -9.53 1.63
C SER A 78 4.66 -8.30 1.63
N ARG A 79 5.56 -8.17 0.64
CA ARG A 79 6.46 -7.01 0.52
C ARG A 79 5.68 -5.71 0.33
N HIS A 80 4.72 -5.66 -0.60
CA HIS A 80 3.93 -4.45 -0.84
C HIS A 80 3.15 -4.05 0.42
N TYR A 81 2.60 -5.03 1.15
CA TYR A 81 1.96 -4.76 2.44
C TYR A 81 2.95 -4.24 3.50
N GLU A 82 4.12 -4.86 3.65
CA GLU A 82 5.14 -4.44 4.62
C GLU A 82 5.65 -3.02 4.34
N ASP A 83 5.89 -2.71 3.07
CA ASP A 83 6.37 -1.40 2.63
C ASP A 83 5.28 -0.34 2.82
N PHE A 84 4.02 -0.64 2.48
CA PHE A 84 2.85 0.17 2.82
C PHE A 84 2.81 0.47 4.32
N GLN A 85 2.88 -0.56 5.18
CA GLN A 85 2.80 -0.41 6.63
C GLN A 85 3.93 0.45 7.19
N ARG A 86 5.14 0.31 6.64
CA ARG A 86 6.30 1.11 7.06
C ARG A 86 6.12 2.58 6.68
N ILE A 87 5.65 2.87 5.46
CA ILE A 87 5.35 4.24 5.02
C ILE A 87 4.21 4.85 5.86
N TYR A 88 3.13 4.10 6.12
CA TYR A 88 2.04 4.53 7.00
C TYR A 88 2.56 4.94 8.40
N LYS A 89 3.45 4.15 9.01
CA LYS A 89 4.09 4.48 10.29
C LYS A 89 4.97 5.72 10.21
N MET A 90 5.68 5.93 9.11
CA MET A 90 6.48 7.15 8.87
C MET A 90 5.58 8.39 8.84
N ILE A 91 4.46 8.35 8.08
CA ILE A 91 3.51 9.46 8.00
C ILE A 91 2.88 9.74 9.37
N LYS A 92 2.49 8.70 10.13
CA LYS A 92 1.98 8.88 11.51
C LYS A 92 3.01 9.51 12.44
N GLY A 93 4.29 9.19 12.27
CA GLY A 93 5.38 9.85 12.99
C GLY A 93 5.42 11.34 12.67
N LEU A 94 5.43 11.68 11.38
CA LEU A 94 5.44 13.07 10.90
C LEU A 94 4.26 13.88 11.43
N LEU A 95 3.05 13.32 11.39
CA LEU A 95 1.83 13.97 11.91
C LEU A 95 1.90 14.22 13.43
N LYS A 96 2.73 13.47 14.16
CA LYS A 96 3.00 13.67 15.59
C LYS A 96 4.22 14.56 15.86
N GLY A 97 4.81 15.16 14.82
CA GLY A 97 6.00 16.00 14.92
C GLY A 97 7.32 15.23 15.02
N ARG A 98 7.32 13.90 14.80
CA ARG A 98 8.57 13.13 14.75
C ARG A 98 9.23 13.32 13.37
N PRO A 99 10.48 13.81 13.31
CA PRO A 99 11.18 13.91 12.03
C PRO A 99 11.45 12.52 11.44
N VAL A 100 11.49 12.46 10.10
CA VAL A 100 11.90 11.26 9.36
C VAL A 100 13.40 11.09 9.47
N SER A 101 13.85 9.90 9.86
CA SER A 101 15.27 9.58 9.99
C SER A 101 15.93 9.40 8.62
N LYS A 102 17.28 9.43 8.58
CA LYS A 102 18.02 9.14 7.35
C LYS A 102 17.73 7.74 6.81
N SER A 103 17.57 6.75 7.68
CA SER A 103 17.29 5.36 7.24
C SER A 103 15.87 5.19 6.72
N GLU A 104 14.90 5.92 7.28
CA GLU A 104 13.53 5.99 6.76
C GLU A 104 13.50 6.68 5.39
N LEU A 105 14.28 7.74 5.18
CA LEU A 105 14.40 8.41 3.88
C LEU A 105 15.07 7.51 2.83
N SER A 106 16.16 6.82 3.18
CA SER A 106 16.80 5.84 2.28
C SER A 106 15.82 4.74 1.90
N PHE A 107 15.04 4.24 2.85
CA PHE A 107 14.00 3.26 2.57
C PHE A 107 12.96 3.78 1.57
N LEU A 108 12.46 5.01 1.74
CA LEU A 108 11.52 5.62 0.80
C LEU A 108 12.11 5.68 -0.62
N ILE A 109 13.37 6.12 -0.75
CA ILE A 109 14.05 6.24 -2.04
C ILE A 109 14.17 4.86 -2.73
N GLU A 110 14.49 3.81 -1.98
CA GLU A 110 14.57 2.47 -2.55
C GLU A 110 13.19 1.93 -2.98
N CYS A 111 12.12 2.26 -2.25
CA CYS A 111 10.75 1.96 -2.70
C CYS A 111 10.40 2.73 -3.98
N GLU A 112 10.66 4.04 -4.01
CA GLU A 112 10.41 4.89 -5.17
C GLU A 112 11.20 4.46 -6.41
N LYS A 113 12.39 3.85 -6.27
CA LYS A 113 13.14 3.28 -7.40
C LYS A 113 12.55 1.96 -7.89
N ARG A 114 12.10 1.12 -6.97
CA ARG A 114 11.61 -0.23 -7.25
C ARG A 114 10.19 -0.22 -7.82
N ASP A 115 9.32 0.61 -7.24
CA ASP A 115 7.88 0.67 -7.49
C ASP A 115 7.50 2.09 -7.92
N ASN A 116 7.98 2.50 -9.10
CA ASN A 116 7.88 3.86 -9.65
C ASN A 116 6.70 4.07 -10.62
N ILE A 117 5.76 3.13 -10.68
CA ILE A 117 4.60 3.21 -11.58
C ILE A 117 3.63 4.31 -11.16
N PHE A 118 2.83 4.83 -12.11
CA PHE A 118 1.85 5.90 -11.84
C PHE A 118 2.50 7.16 -11.25
N GLU A 119 3.31 7.86 -12.05
CA GLU A 119 3.94 9.12 -11.64
C GLU A 119 2.89 10.18 -11.23
N GLU A 120 1.78 10.22 -11.96
CA GLU A 120 0.65 11.14 -11.76
C GLU A 120 -0.37 10.69 -10.70
N ILE A 121 -0.04 9.68 -9.87
CA ILE A 121 -0.95 9.21 -8.83
C ILE A 121 -1.29 10.35 -7.87
N ASP A 122 -2.58 10.59 -7.69
CA ASP A 122 -3.08 11.56 -6.74
C ASP A 122 -3.60 10.85 -5.48
N PRO A 123 -2.93 11.00 -4.32
CA PRO A 123 -3.41 10.43 -3.06
C PRO A 123 -4.82 10.89 -2.66
N ASP A 124 -5.29 12.00 -3.23
CA ASP A 124 -6.61 12.53 -2.95
C ASP A 124 -7.75 11.65 -3.52
N TRP A 125 -7.46 10.70 -4.40
CA TRP A 125 -8.45 9.71 -4.85
C TRP A 125 -9.02 8.86 -3.70
N TRP A 126 -8.27 8.71 -2.60
CA TRP A 126 -8.73 8.01 -1.39
C TRP A 126 -9.37 8.95 -0.36
N ARG A 127 -9.60 10.22 -0.69
CA ARG A 127 -10.47 11.07 0.12
C ARG A 127 -11.88 10.51 0.04
N GLU A 128 -12.49 10.23 1.19
CA GLU A 128 -13.93 10.06 1.24
C GLU A 128 -14.59 11.37 0.77
N ASN A 129 -15.24 11.30 -0.38
CA ASN A 129 -16.40 12.13 -0.65
C ASN A 129 -17.52 11.50 0.19
N ASN A 130 -17.95 12.18 1.25
CA ASN A 130 -19.21 11.84 1.88
C ASN A 130 -20.30 11.98 0.79
N ALA A 131 -20.72 10.84 0.25
CA ALA A 131 -21.97 10.70 -0.50
C ALA A 131 -23.01 10.11 0.45
#